data_AF-H5XIR3-F1
#
_entry.id   AF-H5XIR3-F1
#
_cell.length_a   1.000
_cell.length_b   1.000
_cell.length_c   1.000
_cell.angle_alpha   90.00
_cell.angle_beta   90.00
_cell.angle_gamma   90.00
#
_symmetry.space_group_name_H-M   'P 1'
#
loop_
_entity.id
_entity.type
_entity.pdbx_description
1 polymer ?
#
loop_
_entity_poly.entity_id
_entity_poly.type
_entity_poly.pdbx_seq_one_letter_code
_entity_poly.pdbx_strand_id
1 'polypeptide(L)'
;MRTRACVALLTAAAFVLTGCSREAGPTPKGAPDPGPGALAVKVRALQADDCYTVPTEVRAPSCEKYVTQLANVPGNARNYATGHPRLAEAADTLDATVRAYRHNNCAKGGDADLCAATLTDMATALTDLHTELSSLPDVATQPS
;
A
#
# COMPACT_ATOMS: atom_id res chain seq x y z
N MET A 1 36.41 -56.70 -14.08
CA MET A 1 34.96 -56.43 -14.16
C MET A 1 34.56 -55.75 -12.86
N ARG A 2 33.83 -54.64 -12.96
CA ARG A 2 33.41 -53.79 -11.84
C ARG A 2 32.21 -54.39 -11.12
N THR A 3 32.29 -54.55 -9.81
CA THR A 3 31.11 -54.63 -8.93
C THR A 3 31.40 -53.85 -7.65
N ARG A 4 30.54 -52.87 -7.41
CA ARG A 4 30.52 -51.98 -6.25
C ARG A 4 29.98 -52.75 -5.04
N ALA A 5 30.59 -52.59 -3.87
CA ALA A 5 29.97 -52.92 -2.59
C ALA A 5 30.20 -51.77 -1.61
N CYS A 6 29.09 -51.24 -1.12
CA CYS A 6 28.95 -50.10 -0.24
C CYS A 6 28.94 -50.54 1.25
N VAL A 7 28.94 -49.53 2.13
CA VAL A 7 28.33 -49.53 3.50
C VAL A 7 29.24 -50.14 4.58
N ALA A 8 29.43 -49.59 5.78
CA ALA A 8 29.01 -48.35 6.44
C ALA A 8 30.00 -48.10 7.59
N LEU A 9 30.34 -46.84 7.83
CA LEU A 9 30.89 -46.43 9.12
C LEU A 9 29.80 -45.73 9.92
N LEU A 10 29.54 -46.36 11.06
CA LEU A 10 28.73 -45.94 12.18
C LEU A 10 28.96 -44.48 12.59
N THR A 11 27.88 -43.75 12.84
CA THR A 11 27.80 -42.87 14.02
C THR A 11 26.34 -42.59 14.34
N ALA A 12 25.88 -43.17 15.45
CA ALA A 12 24.67 -42.76 16.14
C ALA A 12 24.90 -41.41 16.82
N ALA A 13 23.96 -40.48 16.67
CA ALA A 13 23.80 -39.37 17.61
C ALA A 13 22.32 -38.97 17.64
N ALA A 14 21.73 -39.12 18.82
CA ALA A 14 20.35 -38.80 19.12
C ALA A 14 20.07 -37.30 18.93
N PHE A 15 19.00 -36.98 18.20
CA PHE A 15 18.33 -35.68 18.28
C PHE A 15 16.95 -35.88 18.89
N VAL A 16 16.92 -35.91 20.21
CA VAL A 16 15.73 -35.62 21.00
C VAL A 16 16.07 -34.34 21.76
N LEU A 17 15.40 -33.23 21.47
CA LEU A 17 15.26 -31.99 22.25
C LEU A 17 14.41 -31.03 21.36
N THR A 18 13.08 -31.08 21.45
CA THR A 18 12.24 -30.16 22.26
C THR A 18 12.51 -28.68 21.99
N GLY A 19 11.55 -28.00 21.35
CA GLY A 19 11.56 -26.54 21.27
C GLY A 19 10.70 -25.94 20.17
N CYS A 20 9.42 -26.33 20.03
CA CYS A 20 8.44 -25.44 19.42
C CYS A 20 8.26 -24.26 20.37
N SER A 21 9.15 -23.26 20.30
CA SER A 21 9.02 -22.02 21.06
C SER A 21 7.73 -21.33 20.63
N ARG A 22 6.66 -21.56 21.39
CA ARG A 22 5.49 -20.68 21.50
C ARG A 22 5.84 -19.46 22.36
N GLU A 23 7.03 -18.91 22.13
CA GLU A 23 7.40 -17.60 22.65
C GLU A 23 6.54 -16.61 21.87
N ALA A 24 5.38 -16.26 22.43
CA ALA A 24 4.71 -15.04 22.06
C ALA A 24 5.68 -13.92 22.44
N GLY A 25 6.56 -13.56 21.49
CA GLY A 25 7.45 -12.41 21.62
C GLY A 25 6.63 -11.18 22.02
N PRO A 26 7.28 -10.15 22.59
CA PRO A 26 6.58 -8.98 23.08
C PRO A 26 5.63 -8.47 21.98
N THR A 27 4.34 -8.37 22.31
CA THR A 27 3.33 -7.83 21.41
C THR A 27 3.87 -6.50 20.90
N PRO A 28 4.08 -6.33 19.58
CA PRO A 28 4.56 -5.07 19.06
C PRO A 28 3.60 -3.97 19.52
N LYS A 29 4.08 -3.05 20.36
CA LYS A 29 3.33 -1.83 20.65
C LYS A 29 3.28 -1.08 19.32
N GLY A 30 2.08 -0.84 18.81
CA GLY A 30 1.90 -0.06 17.60
C GLY A 30 2.66 1.26 17.73
N ALA A 31 3.37 1.65 16.67
CA ALA A 31 3.97 2.98 16.61
C ALA A 31 2.84 4.02 16.82
N PRO A 32 3.12 5.12 17.54
CA PRO A 32 2.16 6.21 17.66
C PRO A 32 1.65 6.65 16.29
N ASP A 33 0.37 6.98 16.20
CA ASP A 33 -0.21 7.56 14.99
C ASP A 33 0.54 8.86 14.64
N PRO A 34 1.20 8.95 13.47
CA PRO A 34 1.97 10.13 13.09
C PRO A 34 1.09 11.34 12.71
N GLY A 35 -0.24 11.17 12.70
CA GLY A 35 -1.22 12.23 12.51
C GLY A 35 -1.49 12.61 11.04
N PRO A 36 -2.49 13.49 10.81
CA PRO A 36 -2.91 13.88 9.46
C PRO A 36 -1.82 14.61 8.66
N GLY A 37 -0.91 15.31 9.35
CA GLY A 37 0.23 15.99 8.74
C GLY A 37 1.18 15.05 8.02
N ALA A 38 1.51 13.92 8.64
CA ALA A 38 2.36 12.90 8.03
C ALA A 38 1.65 12.23 6.83
N LEU A 39 0.33 12.05 6.92
CA LEU A 39 -0.45 11.58 5.77
C LEU A 39 -0.39 12.59 4.61
N ALA A 40 -0.46 13.90 4.88
CA ALA A 40 -0.39 14.93 3.84
C ALA A 40 0.98 14.92 3.14
N VAL A 41 2.08 14.74 3.88
CA VAL A 41 3.42 14.56 3.29
C VAL A 41 3.48 13.30 2.41
N LYS A 42 2.92 12.18 2.88
CA LYS A 42 2.85 10.95 2.08
C LYS A 42 2.06 11.17 0.79
N VAL A 43 0.91 11.84 0.87
CA VAL A 43 0.07 12.12 -0.31
C VAL A 43 0.83 13.00 -1.31
N ARG A 44 1.50 14.07 -0.86
CA ARG A 44 2.35 14.89 -1.74
C ARG A 44 3.45 14.09 -2.43
N ALA A 45 4.08 13.15 -1.72
CA ALA A 45 5.09 12.28 -2.32
C ALA A 45 4.49 11.36 -3.40
N LEU A 46 3.26 10.88 -3.21
CA LEU A 46 2.55 10.07 -4.21
C LEU A 46 2.07 10.91 -5.41
N GLN A 47 1.75 12.19 -5.21
CA GLN A 47 1.43 13.13 -6.29
C GLN A 47 2.63 13.49 -7.18
N ALA A 48 3.84 13.09 -6.82
CA ALA A 48 5.03 13.24 -7.65
C ALA A 48 5.31 12.02 -8.55
N ASP A 49 4.50 10.95 -8.46
CA ASP A 49 4.65 9.75 -9.28
C ASP A 49 4.11 9.97 -10.70
N ASP A 50 4.78 9.42 -11.72
CA ASP A 50 4.35 9.57 -13.13
C ASP A 50 2.94 9.02 -13.36
N CYS A 51 2.54 8.00 -12.61
CA CYS A 51 1.19 7.42 -12.66
C CYS A 51 0.10 8.37 -12.11
N TYR A 52 0.50 9.42 -11.40
CA TYR A 52 -0.36 10.53 -11.01
C TYR A 52 -0.26 11.70 -12.00
N THR A 53 0.95 12.09 -12.41
CA THR A 53 1.16 13.33 -13.19
C THR A 53 0.77 13.18 -14.66
N VAL A 54 0.98 12.00 -15.24
CA VAL A 54 0.70 11.70 -16.66
C VAL A 54 0.01 10.32 -16.80
N PRO A 55 -1.17 10.13 -16.19
CA PRO A 55 -1.82 8.82 -16.06
C PRO A 55 -2.22 8.18 -17.41
N THR A 56 -2.30 8.97 -18.47
CA THR A 56 -2.61 8.51 -19.84
C THR A 56 -1.38 8.17 -20.67
N GLU A 57 -0.17 8.56 -20.23
CA GLU A 57 1.08 8.31 -20.94
C GLU A 57 1.83 7.10 -20.39
N VAL A 58 1.58 6.72 -19.13
CA VAL A 58 2.19 5.57 -18.47
C VAL A 58 1.37 4.31 -18.71
N ARG A 59 2.04 3.21 -19.07
CA ARG A 59 1.38 1.90 -19.16
C ARG A 59 0.89 1.45 -17.79
N ALA A 60 -0.40 1.15 -17.68
CA ALA A 60 -1.04 0.81 -16.41
C ALA A 60 -0.35 -0.29 -15.57
N PRO A 61 0.21 -1.39 -16.15
CA PRO A 61 0.97 -2.36 -15.36
C PRO A 61 2.17 -1.76 -14.60
N SER A 62 2.81 -0.72 -15.15
CA SER A 62 3.95 -0.06 -14.50
C SER A 62 3.54 0.71 -13.24
N CYS A 63 2.24 1.01 -13.09
CA CYS A 63 1.67 1.73 -11.96
C CYS A 63 1.31 0.85 -10.76
N GLU A 64 1.52 -0.47 -10.80
CA GLU A 64 1.15 -1.39 -9.71
C GLU A 64 1.80 -0.99 -8.37
N LYS A 65 3.04 -0.48 -8.39
CA LYS A 65 3.73 0.01 -7.20
C LYS A 65 3.07 1.27 -6.63
N TYR A 66 2.72 2.23 -7.48
CA TYR A 66 2.02 3.46 -7.08
C TYR A 66 0.66 3.11 -6.43
N VAL A 67 -0.14 2.27 -7.09
CA VAL A 67 -1.46 1.85 -6.60
C VAL A 67 -1.34 1.08 -5.27
N THR A 68 -0.30 0.26 -5.12
CA THR A 68 -0.03 -0.44 -3.84
C THR A 68 0.24 0.52 -2.70
N GLN A 69 1.02 1.58 -2.94
CA GLN A 69 1.31 2.58 -1.91
C GLN A 69 0.08 3.41 -1.54
N LEU A 70 -0.80 3.66 -2.51
CA LEU A 70 -2.08 4.34 -2.33
C LEU A 70 -3.10 3.54 -1.51
N ALA A 71 -3.06 2.21 -1.55
CA ALA A 71 -4.09 1.37 -0.94
C ALA A 71 -4.34 1.64 0.55
N ASN A 72 -3.33 2.15 1.28
CA ASN A 72 -3.46 2.47 2.71
C ASN A 72 -3.89 3.93 2.97
N VAL A 73 -3.89 4.79 1.96
CA VAL A 73 -4.25 6.22 2.10
C VAL A 73 -5.72 6.40 2.50
N PRO A 74 -6.71 5.74 1.86
CA PRO A 74 -8.11 5.88 2.25
C PRO A 74 -8.43 5.50 3.68
N GLY A 75 -7.83 4.41 4.17
CA GLY A 75 -8.02 3.95 5.56
C GLY A 75 -7.47 4.97 6.55
N ASN A 76 -6.27 5.48 6.30
CA ASN A 76 -5.66 6.50 7.15
C ASN A 76 -6.46 7.82 7.12
N ALA A 77 -6.92 8.26 5.94
CA ALA A 77 -7.72 9.49 5.83
C ALA A 77 -9.03 9.39 6.61
N ARG A 78 -9.72 8.24 6.58
CA ARG A 78 -10.93 8.00 7.37
C ARG A 78 -10.72 8.12 8.87
N ASN A 79 -9.55 7.75 9.38
CA ASN A 79 -9.23 7.91 10.81
C ASN A 79 -9.25 9.38 11.25
N TYR A 80 -8.97 10.31 10.34
CA TYR A 80 -8.96 11.76 10.61
C TYR A 80 -10.24 12.48 10.17
N ALA A 81 -11.23 11.76 9.63
CA ALA A 81 -12.42 12.35 9.03
C ALA A 81 -13.52 12.73 10.04
N THR A 82 -13.27 12.57 11.35
CA THR A 82 -14.26 12.94 12.39
C THR A 82 -14.52 14.45 12.36
N GLY A 83 -15.76 14.84 12.06
CA GLY A 83 -16.12 16.26 11.85
C GLY A 83 -15.78 16.81 10.46
N HIS A 84 -15.22 15.98 9.58
CA HIS A 84 -14.78 16.34 8.22
C HIS A 84 -15.39 15.38 7.18
N PRO A 85 -16.72 15.46 6.92
CA PRO A 85 -17.42 14.49 6.06
C PRO A 85 -16.88 14.45 4.62
N ARG A 86 -16.41 15.58 4.08
CA ARG A 86 -15.78 15.63 2.75
C ARG A 86 -14.47 14.85 2.68
N LEU A 87 -13.71 14.78 3.77
CA LEU A 87 -12.51 13.93 3.83
C LEU A 87 -12.88 12.44 3.79
N ALA A 88 -13.97 12.05 4.46
CA ALA A 88 -14.47 10.68 4.38
C ALA A 88 -14.92 10.33 2.95
N GLU A 89 -15.67 11.23 2.30
CA GLU A 89 -16.13 11.06 0.91
C GLU A 89 -14.95 10.97 -0.09
N ALA A 90 -13.95 11.84 0.05
CA ALA A 90 -12.75 11.79 -0.78
C ALA A 90 -11.97 10.48 -0.56
N ALA A 91 -11.90 9.98 0.68
CA ALA A 91 -11.30 8.69 1.00
C ALA A 91 -12.07 7.52 0.38
N ASP A 92 -13.40 7.53 0.42
CA ASP A 92 -14.25 6.51 -0.21
C ASP A 92 -14.07 6.50 -1.73
N THR A 93 -13.97 7.69 -2.33
CA THR A 93 -13.75 7.86 -3.77
C THR A 93 -12.39 7.30 -4.18
N LEU A 94 -11.31 7.67 -3.47
CA LEU A 94 -9.98 7.14 -3.77
C LEU A 94 -9.94 5.61 -3.63
N ASP A 95 -10.55 5.05 -2.58
CA ASP A 95 -10.65 3.60 -2.38
C ASP A 95 -11.42 2.90 -3.50
N ALA A 96 -12.49 3.53 -4.02
CA ALA A 96 -13.22 3.02 -5.17
C ALA A 96 -12.34 2.95 -6.44
N THR A 97 -11.52 3.97 -6.71
CA THR A 97 -10.61 3.96 -7.88
C THR A 97 -9.51 2.88 -7.74
N VAL A 98 -8.98 2.67 -6.52
CA VAL A 98 -8.02 1.57 -6.25
C VAL A 98 -8.65 0.21 -6.50
N ARG A 99 -9.91 0.02 -6.08
CA ARG A 99 -10.67 -1.21 -6.40
C ARG A 99 -10.92 -1.35 -7.89
N ALA A 100 -11.29 -0.27 -8.58
CA ALA A 100 -11.52 -0.28 -10.02
C ALA A 100 -10.26 -0.72 -10.77
N TYR A 101 -9.08 -0.21 -10.41
CA TYR A 101 -7.81 -0.60 -11.03
C TYR A 101 -7.56 -2.11 -10.91
N ARG A 102 -7.86 -2.70 -9.75
CA ARG A 102 -7.75 -4.14 -9.52
C ARG A 102 -8.80 -4.93 -10.29
N HIS A 103 -10.05 -4.46 -10.26
CA HIS A 103 -11.18 -5.09 -10.95
C HIS A 103 -10.97 -5.15 -12.46
N ASN A 104 -10.47 -4.05 -13.04
CA ASN A 104 -10.16 -3.92 -14.46
C ASN A 104 -8.88 -4.66 -14.86
N ASN A 105 -8.24 -5.38 -13.93
CA ASN A 105 -7.01 -6.15 -14.15
C ASN A 105 -5.85 -5.31 -14.72
N CYS A 106 -5.79 -4.03 -14.34
CA CYS A 106 -4.85 -3.08 -14.95
C CYS A 106 -3.38 -3.43 -14.68
N ALA A 107 -3.07 -4.07 -13.55
CA ALA A 107 -1.74 -4.58 -13.24
C ALA A 107 -1.27 -5.69 -14.21
N LYS A 108 -2.20 -6.41 -14.86
CA LYS A 108 -1.89 -7.53 -15.75
C LYS A 108 -2.26 -7.24 -17.21
N GLY A 109 -2.42 -5.95 -17.56
CA GLY A 109 -2.68 -5.53 -18.93
C GLY A 109 -4.14 -5.71 -19.35
N GLY A 110 -5.08 -5.34 -18.48
CA GLY A 110 -6.48 -5.12 -18.86
C GLY A 110 -6.65 -4.07 -19.97
N ASP A 111 -7.91 -3.73 -20.27
CA ASP A 111 -8.24 -2.77 -21.32
C ASP A 111 -7.52 -1.42 -21.11
N ALA A 112 -6.81 -0.96 -22.15
CA ALA A 112 -5.87 0.15 -22.02
C ALA A 112 -6.59 1.47 -21.72
N ASP A 113 -7.70 1.74 -22.41
CA ASP A 113 -8.46 2.97 -22.27
C ASP A 113 -9.17 3.01 -20.91
N LEU A 114 -9.77 1.88 -20.51
CA LEU A 114 -10.38 1.74 -19.19
C LEU A 114 -9.35 1.93 -18.06
N CYS A 115 -8.15 1.39 -18.22
CA CYS A 115 -7.09 1.52 -17.21
C CYS A 115 -6.50 2.94 -17.16
N ALA A 116 -6.34 3.61 -18.30
CA ALA A 116 -5.92 5.01 -18.35
C ALA A 116 -6.97 5.93 -17.70
N ALA A 117 -8.25 5.71 -17.97
CA ALA A 117 -9.35 6.41 -17.30
C ALA A 117 -9.32 6.17 -15.79
N THR A 118 -9.17 4.92 -15.35
CA THR A 118 -9.09 4.56 -13.93
C THR A 118 -7.92 5.25 -13.21
N LEU A 119 -6.75 5.37 -13.86
CA LEU A 119 -5.60 6.10 -13.31
C LEU A 119 -5.86 7.61 -13.23
N THR A 120 -6.57 8.17 -14.21
CA THR A 120 -6.98 9.59 -14.21
C THR A 120 -7.96 9.87 -13.06
N ASP A 121 -8.95 9.01 -12.86
CA ASP A 121 -9.90 9.11 -11.75
C ASP A 121 -9.17 9.00 -10.41
N MET A 122 -8.18 8.10 -10.31
CA MET A 122 -7.36 7.94 -9.11
C MET A 122 -6.52 9.19 -8.80
N ALA A 123 -5.92 9.82 -9.82
CA ALA A 123 -5.18 11.07 -9.66
C ALA A 123 -6.09 12.22 -9.18
N THR A 124 -7.30 12.30 -9.75
CA THR A 124 -8.32 13.27 -9.33
C THR A 124 -8.73 13.04 -7.87
N ALA A 125 -9.08 11.79 -7.52
CA ALA A 125 -9.47 11.43 -6.16
C ALA A 125 -8.36 11.68 -5.13
N LEU A 126 -7.10 11.46 -5.50
CA LEU A 126 -5.95 11.77 -4.65
C LEU A 126 -5.79 13.29 -4.42
N THR A 127 -6.07 14.10 -5.45
CA THR A 127 -6.05 15.57 -5.36
C THR A 127 -7.13 16.09 -4.42
N ASP A 128 -8.35 15.56 -4.54
CA ASP A 128 -9.48 15.94 -3.69
C ASP A 128 -9.20 15.56 -2.23
N LEU A 129 -8.69 14.33 -2.00
CA LEU A 129 -8.28 13.90 -0.67
C LEU A 129 -7.19 14.79 -0.09
N HIS A 130 -6.18 15.16 -0.87
CA HIS A 130 -5.13 16.07 -0.41
C HIS A 130 -5.69 17.44 -0.03
N THR A 131 -6.66 17.94 -0.80
CA THR A 131 -7.32 19.22 -0.54
C THR A 131 -8.07 19.20 0.79
N GLU A 132 -8.91 18.20 1.01
CA GLU A 132 -9.66 18.08 2.27
C GLU A 132 -8.72 17.80 3.45
N LEU A 133 -7.68 16.97 3.27
CA LEU A 133 -6.68 16.71 4.29
C LEU A 133 -5.88 17.97 4.68
N SER A 134 -5.55 18.81 3.70
CA SER A 134 -4.84 20.08 3.93
C SER A 134 -5.70 21.13 4.62
N SER A 135 -7.03 20.98 4.60
CA SER A 135 -7.95 21.85 5.32
C SER A 135 -8.04 21.55 6.81
N LEU A 136 -7.46 20.43 7.27
CA LEU A 136 -7.45 20.08 8.68
C LEU A 136 -6.56 21.07 9.47
N PRO A 137 -6.99 21.53 10.66
CA PRO A 137 -6.25 22.52 11.45
C PRO A 137 -4.79 22.10 11.76
N ASP A 138 -4.60 20.83 12.08
CA ASP A 138 -3.29 20.27 12.43
C ASP A 138 -2.33 20.19 11.23
N VAL A 139 -2.86 20.22 10.00
CA VAL A 139 -2.07 20.21 8.76
C VAL A 139 -1.78 21.64 8.31
N ALA A 140 -2.78 22.52 8.37
CA ALA A 140 -2.68 23.91 7.92
C ALA A 140 -1.67 24.74 8.72
N THR A 141 -1.33 24.32 9.95
CA THR A 141 -0.43 25.03 10.86
C THR A 141 1.01 24.52 10.84
N GLN A 142 1.31 23.46 10.08
CA GLN A 142 2.67 22.94 9.99
C GLN A 142 3.57 23.80 9.07
N PRO A 143 4.80 24.12 9.48
CA PRO A 143 5.75 24.82 8.63
C PRO A 143 6.15 23.97 7.42
N SER A 144 6.29 24.64 6.27
CA SER A 144 6.64 24.07 4.97
C SER A 144 8.07 23.54 4.90
#